data_AF-A0A967N515-F1
#
_entry.id   AF-A0A967N515-F1
#
_cell.length_a   1.000
_cell.length_b   1.000
_cell.length_c   1.000
_cell.angle_alpha   90.00
_cell.angle_beta   90.00
_cell.angle_gamma   90.00
#
_symmetry.space_group_name_H-M   'P 1'
#
loop_
_entity.id
_entity.type
_entity.pdbx_description
1 polymer ?
#
loop_
_entity_poly.entity_id
_entity_poly.type
_entity_poly.pdbx_seq_one_letter_code
_entity_poly.pdbx_strand_id
1 'polypeptide(L)'
;EAYEMGMVNKVVPVDELEAEGWDWAQEILDKSPLAIRCLKSAFNADVDGQAGLQQLAGNATLLFYLTEEGQEGKNAFLEKREPNFRQYPWLPW
;
A
#
# COMPACT_ATOMS: atom_id res chain seq x y z
N GLU A 1 -16.88 -27.49 5.55
CA GLU A 1 -15.83 -27.38 6.57
C GLU A 1 -14.86 -26.21 6.36
N ALA A 2 -13.84 -26.27 5.49
CA ALA A 2 -12.81 -25.20 5.38
C ALA A 2 -13.35 -23.79 5.02
N TYR A 3 -14.39 -23.74 4.19
CA TYR A 3 -15.12 -22.51 3.88
C TYR A 3 -15.89 -21.95 5.09
N GLU A 4 -16.57 -22.83 5.83
CA GLU A 4 -17.40 -22.44 6.98
C GLU A 4 -16.57 -21.93 8.17
N MET A 5 -15.33 -22.41 8.32
CA MET A 5 -14.38 -21.91 9.32
C MET A 5 -13.69 -20.59 8.91
N GLY A 6 -13.96 -20.07 7.71
CA GLY A 6 -13.47 -18.77 7.24
C GLY A 6 -12.04 -18.76 6.68
N MET A 7 -11.40 -19.92 6.54
CA MET A 7 -10.04 -20.02 5.96
C MET A 7 -10.02 -20.03 4.43
N VAL A 8 -11.17 -20.29 3.80
CA VAL A 8 -11.35 -20.32 2.33
C VAL A 8 -12.39 -19.28 1.94
N ASN A 9 -12.07 -18.43 0.95
CA ASN A 9 -12.98 -17.36 0.53
C ASN A 9 -14.11 -17.81 -0.41
N LYS A 10 -13.92 -18.84 -1.23
CA LYS A 10 -14.92 -19.41 -2.15
C LYS A 10 -14.57 -20.86 -2.51
N VAL A 11 -15.59 -21.70 -2.79
CA VAL A 11 -15.42 -23.09 -3.23
C VAL A 11 -16.06 -23.24 -4.61
N VAL A 12 -15.31 -23.82 -5.56
CA VAL A 12 -15.74 -24.08 -6.95
C VAL A 12 -15.35 -25.50 -7.38
N PRO A 13 -15.99 -26.07 -8.42
CA PRO A 13 -15.54 -27.31 -9.06
C PRO A 13 -14.07 -27.25 -9.51
N VAL A 14 -13.39 -28.39 -9.55
CA VAL A 14 -11.94 -28.46 -9.86
C VAL A 14 -11.60 -27.95 -11.26
N ASP A 15 -12.50 -28.16 -12.21
CA ASP A 15 -12.41 -27.71 -13.60
C ASP A 15 -12.64 -26.20 -13.77
N GLU A 16 -13.24 -25.54 -12.78
CA GLU A 16 -13.47 -24.09 -12.75
C GLU A 16 -12.45 -23.32 -11.90
N LEU A 17 -11.57 -24.03 -11.17
CA LEU A 17 -10.64 -23.43 -10.19
C LEU A 17 -9.73 -22.36 -10.81
N GLU A 18 -9.18 -22.63 -12.00
CA GLU A 18 -8.31 -21.68 -12.71
C GLU A 18 -9.09 -20.47 -13.22
N ALA A 19 -10.29 -20.69 -13.77
CA ALA A 19 -11.14 -19.62 -14.28
C ALA A 19 -11.58 -18.66 -13.17
N GLU A 20 -12.01 -19.20 -12.03
CA GLU A 20 -12.38 -18.38 -10.87
C GLU A 20 -11.18 -17.57 -10.33
N GLY A 21 -10.00 -18.20 -10.24
CA GLY A 21 -8.78 -17.51 -9.82
C GLY A 21 -8.36 -16.40 -10.79
N TRP A 22 -8.54 -16.63 -12.10
CA TRP A 22 -8.30 -15.63 -13.13
C TRP A 22 -9.23 -14.43 -12.98
N ASP A 23 -10.52 -14.65 -12.78
CA ASP A 23 -11.51 -13.59 -12.63
C ASP A 23 -11.19 -12.71 -11.41
N TRP A 24 -10.83 -13.30 -10.27
CA TRP A 24 -10.39 -12.56 -9.09
C TRP A 24 -9.13 -11.73 -9.34
N ALA A 25 -8.18 -12.29 -10.08
CA ALA A 25 -6.97 -11.58 -10.45
C ALA A 25 -7.30 -10.36 -11.33
N GLN A 26 -8.18 -10.49 -12.32
CA GLN A 26 -8.63 -9.38 -13.15
C GLN A 26 -9.31 -8.30 -12.30
N GLU A 27 -10.19 -8.69 -11.37
CA GLU A 27 -10.83 -7.73 -10.47
C GLU A 27 -9.83 -6.94 -9.63
N ILE A 28 -8.77 -7.58 -9.13
CA ILE A 28 -7.71 -6.89 -8.36
C ILE A 28 -6.87 -5.97 -9.26
N LEU A 29 -6.58 -6.39 -10.50
CA LEU A 29 -5.81 -5.61 -11.47
C LEU A 29 -6.51 -4.30 -11.85
N ASP A 30 -7.84 -4.25 -11.78
CA ASP A 30 -8.62 -3.03 -12.00
C ASP A 30 -8.57 -2.03 -10.82
N LYS A 31 -7.88 -2.36 -9.72
CA LYS A 31 -7.77 -1.49 -8.54
C LYS A 31 -6.44 -0.74 -8.52
N SER A 32 -6.40 0.37 -7.78
CA SER A 32 -5.18 1.17 -7.63
C SER A 32 -4.04 0.33 -7.03
N PRO A 33 -2.90 0.16 -7.73
CA PRO A 33 -1.78 -0.62 -7.21
C PRO A 33 -1.21 -0.06 -5.89
N LEU A 34 -1.23 1.27 -5.73
CA LEU A 34 -0.83 1.94 -4.49
C LEU A 34 -1.79 1.64 -3.33
N ALA A 35 -3.10 1.58 -3.61
CA ALA A 35 -4.07 1.22 -2.58
C ALA A 35 -3.90 -0.23 -2.13
N ILE A 36 -3.76 -1.17 -3.08
CA ILE A 36 -3.60 -2.60 -2.78
C ILE A 36 -2.36 -2.87 -1.93
N ARG A 37 -1.21 -2.28 -2.26
CA ARG A 37 0.02 -2.47 -1.46
C ARG A 37 -0.09 -1.87 -0.06
N CYS A 38 -0.74 -0.72 0.11
CA CYS A 38 -0.93 -0.09 1.41
C CYS A 38 -1.85 -0.94 2.31
N LEU A 39 -2.96 -1.43 1.75
CA LEU A 39 -3.88 -2.32 2.47
C LEU A 39 -3.20 -3.61 2.91
N LYS A 40 -2.42 -4.25 2.02
CA LYS A 40 -1.66 -5.46 2.38
C LYS A 40 -0.70 -5.21 3.54
N SER A 41 0.04 -4.09 3.53
CA SER A 41 0.92 -3.75 4.65
C SER A 41 0.17 -3.40 5.93
N ALA A 42 -1.05 -2.83 5.82
CA ALA A 42 -1.87 -2.51 6.99
C ALA A 42 -2.39 -3.79 7.67
N PHE A 43 -2.80 -4.81 6.90
CA PHE A 43 -3.15 -6.12 7.46
C PHE A 43 -1.95 -6.78 8.14
N ASN A 44 -0.76 -6.74 7.54
CA ASN A 44 0.45 -7.28 8.16
C ASN A 44 0.84 -6.53 9.44
N ALA A 45 0.59 -5.21 9.51
CA ALA A 45 0.90 -4.40 10.69
C ALA A 45 0.15 -4.83 11.95
N ASP A 46 -1.01 -5.45 11.82
CA ASP A 46 -1.79 -5.96 12.95
C ASP A 46 -1.14 -7.20 13.59
N VAL A 47 -0.46 -8.03 12.80
CA VAL A 47 0.04 -9.35 13.22
C VAL A 47 1.57 -9.41 13.40
N ASP A 48 2.32 -8.61 12.63
CA ASP A 48 3.79 -8.70 12.57
C ASP A 48 4.50 -7.60 13.40
N GLY A 49 3.75 -6.83 14.20
CA GLY A 49 4.29 -5.80 15.08
C GLY A 49 5.23 -4.82 14.35
N GLN A 50 6.48 -4.72 14.79
CA GLN A 50 7.46 -3.81 14.20
C GLN A 50 7.77 -4.12 12.73
N ALA A 51 7.75 -5.39 12.32
CA ALA A 51 8.02 -5.76 10.93
C ALA A 51 6.86 -5.33 10.00
N GLY A 52 5.62 -5.46 10.47
CA GLY A 52 4.46 -4.95 9.74
C GLY A 52 4.41 -3.41 9.69
N LEU A 53 4.75 -2.75 10.80
CA LEU A 53 4.93 -1.28 10.83
C LEU A 53 6.01 -0.80 9.87
N GLN A 54 7.12 -1.54 9.72
CA GLN A 54 8.17 -1.21 8.75
C GLN A 54 7.62 -1.19 7.31
N GLN A 55 6.78 -2.17 6.94
CA GLN A 55 6.18 -2.22 5.61
C GLN A 55 5.23 -1.05 5.38
N LEU A 56 4.38 -0.74 6.36
CA LEU A 56 3.40 0.34 6.27
C LEU A 56 4.10 1.72 6.22
N ALA A 57 5.08 1.96 7.10
CA ALA A 57 5.87 3.18 7.11
C ALA A 57 6.72 3.33 5.83
N GLY A 58 7.20 2.22 5.26
CA GLY A 58 7.87 2.20 3.96
C GLY A 58 6.96 2.67 2.83
N ASN A 59 5.70 2.23 2.81
CA ASN A 59 4.70 2.70 1.84
C ASN A 59 4.35 4.19 2.05
N ALA A 60 4.25 4.65 3.30
CA ALA A 60 4.03 6.08 3.60
C ALA A 60 5.20 6.94 3.11
N THR A 61 6.44 6.50 3.34
CA THR A 61 7.65 7.17 2.83
C THR A 61 7.67 7.21 1.31
N LEU A 62 7.29 6.11 0.64
CA LEU A 62 7.16 6.07 -0.82
C LEU A 62 6.16 7.13 -1.32
N LEU A 63 4.99 7.23 -0.70
CA LEU A 63 3.98 8.22 -1.08
C LEU A 63 4.48 9.65 -0.83
N PHE A 64 5.15 9.90 0.30
CA PHE A 64 5.75 11.20 0.60
C PHE A 64 6.78 11.63 -0.46
N TYR A 65 7.61 10.69 -0.95
CA TYR A 65 8.56 10.97 -2.02
C TYR A 65 7.90 11.37 -3.35
N LEU A 66 6.62 11.07 -3.57
CA LEU A 66 5.88 11.50 -4.76
C LEU A 66 5.28 12.90 -4.61
N THR A 67 5.29 13.49 -3.42
CA THR A 67 4.73 14.83 -3.16
C THR A 67 5.71 15.95 -3.51
N GLU A 68 5.18 17.14 -3.82
CA GLU A 68 5.99 18.34 -4.05
C GLU A 68 6.83 18.72 -2.81
N GLU A 69 6.27 18.53 -1.61
CA GLU A 69 7.00 18.76 -0.35
C GLU A 69 8.21 17.82 -0.23
N GLY A 70 8.04 16.53 -0.53
CA GLY A 70 9.16 15.59 -0.55
C GLY A 70 10.21 15.92 -1.61
N GLN A 71 9.78 16.38 -2.79
CA GLN A 71 10.70 16.80 -3.85
C GLN A 71 11.48 18.08 -3.49
N GLU A 72 10.89 19.02 -2.75
CA GLU A 72 11.59 20.24 -2.30
C GLU A 72 12.85 19.93 -1.49
N GLY A 73 12.76 18.97 -0.55
CA GLY A 73 13.92 18.54 0.23
C GLY A 73 15.04 17.95 -0.64
N LYS A 74 14.67 17.10 -1.61
CA LYS A 74 15.62 16.53 -2.57
C LYS A 74 16.25 17.60 -3.46
N ASN A 75 15.45 18.51 -4.00
CA ASN A 75 15.91 19.55 -4.92
C ASN A 75 16.83 20.55 -4.22
N ALA A 76 16.47 20.99 -3.02
CA ALA A 76 17.31 21.87 -2.21
C ALA A 76 18.68 21.25 -1.92
N PHE A 77 18.73 19.95 -1.63
CA PHE A 77 19.99 19.22 -1.45
C PHE A 77 20.85 19.21 -2.72
N LEU A 78 20.24 18.91 -3.89
CA LEU A 78 20.93 18.90 -5.18
C LEU A 78 21.46 20.29 -5.57
N GLU A 79 20.68 21.33 -5.28
CA GLU A 79 20.99 22.73 -5.55
C GLU A 79 21.90 23.36 -4.48
N LYS A 80 22.24 22.63 -3.41
CA LYS A 80 23.03 23.09 -2.27
C LYS A 80 22.50 24.37 -1.63
N ARG A 81 21.18 24.52 -1.58
CA ARG A 81 20.48 25.60 -0.88
C ARG A 81 19.72 25.06 0.32
N GLU A 82 19.29 25.96 1.20
CA GLU A 82 18.37 25.59 2.26
C GLU A 82 16.98 25.25 1.67
N PRO A 83 16.32 24.19 2.15
CA PRO A 83 14.95 23.87 1.73
C PRO A 83 13.95 24.86 2.33
N ASN A 84 12.92 25.22 1.57
CA ASN A 84 11.85 26.11 2.01
C ASN A 84 10.52 25.34 2.16
N PHE A 85 10.27 24.84 3.36
CA PHE A 85 9.01 24.17 3.68
C PHE A 85 7.91 25.11 4.22
N ARG A 86 8.20 26.40 4.42
CA ARG A 86 7.24 27.36 5.02
C ARG A 86 6.01 27.59 4.15
N GLN A 87 6.08 27.24 2.87
CA GLN A 87 4.98 27.36 1.92
C GLN A 87 3.92 26.25 2.06
N TYR A 88 4.25 25.13 2.72
CA TYR A 88 3.32 24.01 2.91
C TYR A 88 2.53 24.17 4.21
N PRO A 89 1.22 23.87 4.21
CA PRO A 89 0.37 24.04 5.39
C PRO A 89 0.56 22.91 6.40
N TRP A 90 0.47 23.23 7.69
CA TRP A 90 0.29 22.23 8.74
C TRP A 90 -1.18 21.80 8.78
N LEU A 91 -1.48 20.64 8.21
CA LEU A 91 -2.84 20.09 8.22
C LEU A 91 -3.30 19.74 9.65
N PRO A 92 -4.60 19.85 9.95
CA PRO A 92 -5.14 19.40 11.23
C PRO A 92 -5.01 17.88 11.38
N TRP A 93 -4.85 17.43 12.63
CA TRP A 93 -4.88 16.02 13.02
C TRP A 93 -6.29 15.43 12.93
#